data_AF-A0A7Y2I958-F1
#
_entry.id   AF-A0A7Y2I958-F1
#
_cell.length_a   1.000
_cell.length_b   1.000
_cell.length_c   1.000
_cell.angle_alpha   90.00
_cell.angle_beta   90.00
_cell.angle_gamma   90.00
#
_symmetry.space_group_name_H-M   'P 1'
#
loop_
_entity.id
_entity.type
_entity.pdbx_description
1 polymer ?
#
loop_
_entity_poly.entity_id
_entity_poly.type
_entity_poly.pdbx_seq_one_letter_code
_entity_poly.pdbx_strand_id
1 'polypeptide(L)'
;MVEAQLSIEDITSVKPGQDAVVKLASRNARRVGKISGQVVHISPDAMATEQGLTYYATRIKTNKDYFIWGEEHYQLIPGMGVAVFIHTGKRTVLEYLLDPFLESLSQGFKEK
;
A
#
# COMPACT_ATOMS: atom_id res chain seq x y z
N MET A 1 -0.90 15.25 -3.18
CA MET A 1 -1.64 13.96 -3.18
C MET A 1 -1.00 13.05 -4.20
N VAL A 2 -1.04 11.74 -3.96
CA VAL A 2 -0.46 10.71 -4.83
C VAL A 2 -1.53 9.67 -5.13
N GLU A 3 -1.55 9.18 -6.36
CA GLU A 3 -2.35 8.03 -6.76
C GLU A 3 -1.46 6.79 -6.86
N ALA A 4 -1.96 5.65 -6.41
CA ALA A 4 -1.28 4.37 -6.41
C ALA A 4 -2.23 3.28 -6.94
N GLN A 5 -1.64 2.28 -7.59
CA GLN A 5 -2.34 1.08 -8.03
C GLN A 5 -2.23 0.03 -6.93
N LEU A 6 -3.36 -0.35 -6.33
CA LEU A 6 -3.42 -1.38 -5.29
C LEU A 6 -3.80 -2.73 -5.90
N SER A 7 -3.03 -3.78 -5.62
CA SER A 7 -3.36 -5.14 -6.07
C SER A 7 -4.70 -5.61 -5.51
N ILE A 8 -5.43 -6.44 -6.26
CA ILE A 8 -6.66 -7.09 -5.77
C ILE A 8 -6.38 -7.93 -4.51
N GLU A 9 -5.22 -8.57 -4.43
CA GLU A 9 -4.86 -9.45 -3.32
C GLU A 9 -4.77 -8.69 -1.98
N ASP A 10 -4.39 -7.41 -2.04
CA ASP A 10 -4.15 -6.57 -0.87
C ASP A 10 -5.42 -5.81 -0.40
N ILE A 11 -6.50 -5.77 -1.19
CA ILE A 11 -7.70 -4.96 -0.91
C ILE A 11 -8.36 -5.30 0.44
N THR A 12 -8.24 -6.56 0.87
CA THR A 12 -8.80 -7.04 2.15
C THR A 12 -8.08 -6.48 3.37
N SER A 13 -6.81 -6.09 3.19
CA SER A 13 -5.91 -5.65 4.27
C SER A 13 -5.72 -4.13 4.30
N VAL A 14 -6.03 -3.44 3.20
CA VAL A 14 -5.90 -2.00 3.08
C VAL A 14 -7.23 -1.28 3.37
N LYS A 15 -7.18 -0.23 4.19
CA LYS A 15 -8.35 0.58 4.57
C LYS A 15 -8.02 2.07 4.59
N PRO A 16 -8.98 2.95 4.28
CA PRO A 16 -8.82 4.39 4.52
C PRO A 16 -8.43 4.68 5.96
N GLY A 17 -7.55 5.66 6.16
CA GLY A 17 -6.99 6.04 7.46
C GLY A 17 -5.64 5.39 7.81
N GLN A 18 -5.20 4.36 7.06
CA GLN A 18 -3.89 3.75 7.30
C GLN A 18 -2.74 4.68 6.92
N ASP A 19 -1.67 4.63 7.71
CA ASP A 19 -0.41 5.29 7.40
C ASP A 19 0.22 4.68 6.15
N ALA A 20 0.82 5.54 5.33
CA ALA A 20 1.53 5.18 4.13
C ALA A 20 2.85 5.93 4.02
N VAL A 21 3.80 5.32 3.32
CA VAL A 21 5.11 5.89 3.03
C VAL A 21 5.30 5.93 1.53
N VAL A 22 5.51 7.12 0.99
CA VAL A 22 5.81 7.34 -0.43
C VAL A 22 7.33 7.48 -0.60
N LYS A 23 7.88 6.75 -1.57
CA LYS A 23 9.29 6.80 -1.98
C LYS A 23 9.38 6.97 -3.49
N LEU A 24 10.50 7.49 -4.00
CA LEU A 24 10.72 7.51 -5.44
C LEU A 24 10.84 6.09 -6.01
N ALA A 25 10.29 5.86 -7.20
CA ALA A 25 10.41 4.60 -7.93
C ALA A 25 11.70 4.54 -8.78
N SER A 26 12.80 5.13 -8.32
CA SER A 26 14.08 5.17 -9.03
C SER A 26 15.16 4.42 -8.27
N ARG A 27 16.22 3.96 -8.97
CA ARG A 27 17.38 3.31 -8.32
C ARG A 27 18.10 4.21 -7.29
N ASN A 28 17.91 5.53 -7.38
CA ASN A 28 18.45 6.51 -6.43
C ASN A 28 17.58 6.71 -5.18
N ALA A 29 16.45 6.00 -5.05
CA ALA A 29 15.51 6.13 -3.93
C ALA A 29 16.09 5.79 -2.55
N ARG A 30 17.27 5.16 -2.48
CA ARG A 30 17.96 4.95 -1.19
C ARG A 30 18.55 6.23 -0.61
N ARG A 31 18.94 7.18 -1.46
CA ARG A 31 19.52 8.48 -1.04
C ARG A 31 18.45 9.54 -0.84
N VAL A 32 17.35 9.42 -1.57
CA VAL A 32 16.21 10.32 -1.45
C VAL A 32 15.34 9.87 -0.28
N GLY A 33 14.96 10.82 0.57
CA GLY A 33 14.12 10.60 1.73
C GLY A 33 12.73 10.04 1.38
N LYS A 34 11.91 9.87 2.41
CA LYS A 34 10.53 9.36 2.29
C LYS A 34 9.53 10.45 2.66
N ILE A 35 8.35 10.39 2.06
CA ILE A 35 7.22 11.25 2.41
C ILE A 35 6.20 10.40 3.15
N SER A 36 5.81 10.81 4.35
CA SER A 36 4.71 10.15 5.07
C SER A 36 3.37 10.62 4.51
N GLY A 37 2.37 9.76 4.54
CA GLY A 37 1.02 10.08 4.13
C GLY A 37 0.00 9.14 4.75
N GLN A 38 -1.24 9.32 4.35
CA GLN A 38 -2.36 8.52 4.80
C GLN A 38 -3.24 8.13 3.61
N VAL A 39 -3.73 6.89 3.60
CA VAL A 39 -4.73 6.44 2.63
C VAL A 39 -6.02 7.21 2.90
N VAL A 40 -6.51 7.96 1.91
CA VAL A 40 -7.75 8.75 2.05
C VAL A 40 -8.92 8.18 1.28
N HIS A 41 -8.64 7.42 0.21
CA HIS A 41 -9.68 6.87 -0.64
C HIS A 41 -9.17 5.66 -1.39
N ILE A 42 -10.01 4.65 -1.54
CA ILE A 42 -9.79 3.49 -2.40
C ILE A 42 -11.00 3.45 -3.33
N SER A 43 -10.76 3.38 -4.64
CA SER A 43 -11.82 3.29 -5.64
C SER A 43 -12.68 2.05 -5.35
N PRO A 44 -14.02 2.17 -5.39
CA PRO A 44 -14.89 1.00 -5.28
C PRO A 44 -14.79 0.10 -6.51
N ASP A 45 -14.40 0.66 -7.66
CA ASP A 45 -14.29 -0.04 -8.92
C ASP A 45 -12.85 -0.49 -9.18
N ALA A 46 -12.72 -1.75 -9.62
CA ALA A 46 -11.48 -2.31 -10.10
C ALA A 46 -11.23 -1.87 -11.55
N MET A 47 -9.99 -1.49 -11.85
CA MET A 47 -9.54 -1.04 -13.17
C MET A 47 -8.52 -2.02 -13.73
N ALA A 48 -8.44 -2.13 -15.05
CA ALA A 48 -7.42 -2.93 -15.72
C ALA A 48 -6.35 -2.02 -16.35
N THR A 49 -5.09 -2.41 -16.21
CA THR A 49 -3.98 -1.86 -16.99
C THR A 49 -4.09 -2.32 -18.46
N GLU A 50 -3.34 -1.69 -19.37
CA GLU A 50 -3.24 -2.14 -20.77
C GLU A 50 -2.71 -3.58 -20.90
N GLN A 51 -2.00 -4.06 -19.88
CA GLN A 51 -1.44 -5.41 -19.79
C GLN A 51 -2.42 -6.43 -19.20
N GLY A 52 -3.65 -6.02 -18.86
CA GLY A 52 -4.68 -6.88 -18.28
C GLY A 52 -4.59 -7.07 -16.76
N LEU A 53 -3.58 -6.48 -16.10
CA LEU A 53 -3.49 -6.51 -14.63
C LEU A 53 -4.59 -5.66 -14.02
N THR A 54 -5.37 -6.24 -13.11
CA THR A 54 -6.48 -5.54 -12.45
C THR A 54 -6.04 -4.98 -11.09
N TYR A 55 -6.45 -3.75 -10.77
CA TYR A 55 -6.04 -3.02 -9.58
C TYR A 55 -7.15 -2.08 -9.09
N TYR A 56 -7.08 -1.63 -7.84
CA TYR A 56 -7.91 -0.57 -7.29
C TYR A 56 -7.12 0.74 -7.23
N ALA A 57 -7.67 1.81 -7.81
CA ALA A 57 -7.05 3.14 -7.72
C ALA A 57 -7.14 3.65 -6.28
N THR A 58 -5.99 3.93 -5.67
CA THR A 58 -5.90 4.35 -4.27
C THR A 58 -5.26 5.73 -4.17
N ARG A 59 -5.86 6.61 -3.37
CA ARG A 59 -5.35 7.97 -3.15
C ARG A 59 -4.71 8.11 -1.78
N ILE A 60 -3.52 8.69 -1.77
CA ILE A 60 -2.73 8.94 -0.59
C ILE A 60 -2.56 10.45 -0.42
N LYS A 61 -2.97 10.95 0.75
CA LYS A 61 -2.69 12.32 1.16
C LYS A 61 -1.32 12.33 1.83
N THR A 62 -0.35 12.90 1.13
CA THR A 62 0.99 13.12 1.66
C THR A 62 0.99 14.30 2.64
N ASN A 63 1.84 14.25 3.65
CA ASN A 63 2.02 15.35 4.60
C ASN A 63 2.86 16.51 4.03
N LYS A 64 3.62 16.21 2.97
CA LYS A 64 4.51 17.12 2.24
C LYS A 64 4.42 16.83 0.75
N ASP A 65 4.89 17.78 -0.04
CA ASP A 65 4.99 17.74 -1.49
C ASP A 65 6.44 17.76 -1.97
N TYR A 66 7.39 17.42 -1.11
CA TYR A 66 8.80 17.34 -1.47
C TYR A 66 9.50 16.20 -0.73
N PHE A 67 10.52 15.63 -1.39
CA PHE A 67 11.47 14.72 -0.80
C PHE A 67 12.71 15.49 -0.34
N ILE A 68 13.44 14.95 0.63
CA ILE A 68 14.70 15.52 1.11
C ILE A 68 15.84 14.66 0.60
N TRP A 69 16.86 15.26 -0.03
CA TRP A 69 18.11 14.57 -0.38
C TRP A 69 19.29 15.46 0.01
N GLY A 70 20.00 15.06 1.07
CA GLY A 70 20.98 15.94 1.71
C GLY A 70 20.28 17.14 2.34
N GLU A 71 20.69 18.35 1.95
CA GLU A 71 20.08 19.62 2.39
C GLU A 71 19.04 20.15 1.38
N GLU A 72 18.88 19.47 0.24
CA GLU A 72 18.03 19.91 -0.86
C GLU A 72 16.62 19.34 -0.79
N HIS A 73 15.64 20.14 -1.22
CA HIS A 73 14.24 19.76 -1.33
C HIS A 73 13.84 19.48 -2.79
N TYR A 74 13.46 18.23 -3.06
CA TYR A 74 13.02 17.76 -4.37
C TYR A 74 11.51 17.71 -4.46
N GLN A 75 10.92 18.62 -5.22
CA GLN A 75 9.47 18.73 -5.38
C GLN A 75 8.84 17.47 -6.01
N LEU A 76 7.71 17.04 -5.45
CA LEU A 76 6.87 15.97 -5.96
C LEU A 76 5.94 16.54 -7.04
N ILE A 77 6.35 16.38 -8.28
CA ILE A 77 5.59 16.85 -9.45
C ILE A 77 4.76 15.73 -10.09
N PRO A 78 3.64 16.06 -10.76
CA PRO A 78 2.86 15.10 -11.55
C PRO A 78 3.72 14.41 -12.63
N GLY A 79 3.42 13.15 -12.91
CA GLY A 79 4.17 12.31 -13.86
C GLY A 79 5.40 11.62 -13.26
N MET A 80 5.75 11.90 -12.00
CA MET A 80 6.85 11.22 -11.33
C MET A 80 6.44 9.83 -10.83
N GLY A 81 7.24 8.82 -11.17
CA GLY A 81 7.07 7.46 -10.66
C GLY A 81 7.42 7.37 -9.17
N VAL A 82 6.47 6.91 -8.36
CA VAL A 82 6.63 6.71 -6.91
C VAL A 82 6.15 5.32 -6.50
N ALA A 83 6.76 4.79 -5.45
CA ALA A 83 6.33 3.58 -4.77
C ALA A 83 5.68 3.94 -3.44
N VAL A 84 4.50 3.38 -3.19
CA VAL A 84 3.73 3.62 -1.97
C VAL A 84 3.71 2.34 -1.13
N PHE A 85 4.12 2.45 0.12
CA PHE A 85 4.12 1.37 1.10
C PHE A 85 3.05 1.69 2.15
N ILE A 86 1.95 0.95 2.13
CA ILE A 86 0.85 1.13 3.08
C ILE A 86 1.11 0.24 4.28
N HIS A 87 0.99 0.79 5.49
CA HIS A 87 1.03 0.01 6.73
C HIS A 87 -0.33 -0.68 6.92
N THR A 88 -0.49 -1.83 6.27
CA THR A 88 -1.49 -2.81 6.67
C THR A 88 -1.10 -3.32 8.07
N GLY A 89 -2.07 -3.58 8.94
CA GLY A 89 -1.80 -3.88 10.36
C GLY A 89 -0.73 -4.96 10.56
N LYS A 90 -0.13 -5.01 11.76
CA LYS A 90 0.88 -6.02 12.10
C LYS A 90 0.24 -7.41 12.05
N ARG A 91 0.32 -8.12 10.92
CA ARG A 91 0.27 -9.57 10.95
C ARG A 91 1.45 -10.02 11.80
N THR A 92 1.16 -10.54 12.97
CA THR A 92 2.17 -11.17 13.81
C THR A 92 2.59 -12.47 13.13
N VAL A 93 3.87 -12.85 13.23
CA VAL A 93 4.33 -14.17 12.76
C VAL A 93 3.50 -15.28 13.40
N LEU A 94 3.02 -15.05 14.63
CA LEU A 94 2.13 -15.96 15.35
C LEU A 94 0.80 -16.21 14.63
N GLU A 95 0.16 -15.19 14.05
CA GLU A 95 -1.08 -15.39 13.28
C GLU A 95 -0.88 -16.34 12.10
N TYR A 96 0.23 -16.21 11.35
CA TYR A 96 0.54 -17.12 10.24
C TYR A 96 0.78 -18.59 10.69
N LEU A 97 1.29 -18.77 11.91
CA LEU A 97 1.49 -20.10 12.48
C LEU A 97 0.18 -20.70 13.02
N LEU A 98 -0.77 -19.87 13.44
CA LEU A 98 -2.04 -20.28 14.04
C LEU A 98 -3.17 -20.47 13.01
N ASP A 99 -3.11 -19.78 11.87
CA ASP A 99 -4.08 -19.90 10.78
C ASP A 99 -4.43 -21.37 10.41
N PRO A 100 -3.46 -22.29 10.16
CA PRO A 100 -3.80 -23.67 9.80
C PRO A 100 -4.49 -24.45 10.93
N PHE A 101 -4.23 -24.11 12.20
CA PHE A 101 -4.89 -24.75 13.34
C PHE A 101 -6.33 -24.27 13.50
N LEU A 102 -6.59 -22.99 13.28
CA LEU A 102 -7.93 -22.41 13.33
C LEU A 102 -8.80 -22.90 12.16
N GLU A 103 -8.24 -23.02 10.97
CA GLU A 103 -8.94 -23.59 9.80
C GLU A 103 -9.33 -25.05 10.04
N SER A 104 -8.43 -25.87 10.60
CA SER A 104 -8.69 -27.28 10.89
C SER A 104 -9.82 -27.48 11.92
N LEU A 105 -9.87 -26.63 12.95
CA LEU A 105 -10.97 -26.65 13.92
C LEU A 105 -12.30 -26.30 13.25
N SER A 106 -12.34 -25.28 12.38
CA SER A 106 -13.58 -24.85 11.72
C SER A 106 -14.17 -25.87 10.74
N GLN A 107 -13.34 -26.72 10.12
CA GLN A 107 -13.78 -27.78 9.21
C GLN A 107 -14.27 -29.03 9.96
N GLY A 108 -13.67 -29.37 11.11
CA GLY A 108 -14.09 -30.51 11.93
C GLY A 108 -15.50 -30.39 12.56
N PHE A 109 -16.06 -29.17 12.64
CA PHE A 109 -17.41 -28.92 13.14
C PHE A 109 -18.48 -28.79 12.03
N LYS A 110 -18.13 -28.97 10.76
CA LYS A 110 -19.08 -28.90 9.62
C LYS A 110 -19.61 -30.26 9.12
N GLU A 111 -19.28 -31.37 9.77
CA GLU A 111 -19.92 -32.67 9.52
C GLU A 111 -20.84 -33.09 10.67
N LYS A 112 -22.12 -32.70 10.54
CA LYS A 112 -23.28 -33.59 10.65
C LYS A 112 -24.55 -32.89 10.19
#